data_AF-A0A3B8Z6Y0-F1
#
_entry.id   AF-A0A3B8Z6Y0-F1
#
_cell.length_a   1.000
_cell.length_b   1.000
_cell.length_c   1.000
_cell.angle_alpha   90.00
_cell.angle_beta   90.00
_cell.angle_gamma   90.00
#
_symmetry.space_group_name_H-M   'P 1'
#
loop_
_entity.id
_entity.type
_entity.pdbx_description
1 polymer ?
#
loop_
_entity_poly.entity_id
_entity_poly.type
_entity_poly.pdbx_seq_one_letter_code
_entity_poly.pdbx_strand_id
1 'polypeptide(L)'
;MAYKLIGKDFTPPDVHAKVTGKAKFAEDFKVDGMLYARLLTSPVPHARILNLDVSKALQMEGVVAILTADDVPQMPNLANPILTNEPSYVGDPILAVAAINEQIAENAIEAINFDFEALPFTVDPLSSLQPDGPHARQQGNVGNSTMQDEFKSIHWSEQDIQAIKDGEMPEGEAAREWSVGNLETGFADAAYVVSESFVTASFSHNSMEPRSAL
;
A
#
# COMPACT_ATOMS: atom_id res chain seq x y z
N MET A 1 -25.45 -1.75 41.89
CA MET A 1 -25.94 -0.80 40.86
C MET A 1 -25.84 -1.49 39.51
N ALA A 2 -26.95 -1.69 38.80
CA ALA A 2 -26.91 -2.27 37.46
C ALA A 2 -26.64 -1.16 36.43
N TYR A 3 -25.63 -1.32 35.59
CA TYR A 3 -25.30 -0.35 34.54
C TYR A 3 -26.48 -0.19 33.56
N LYS A 4 -26.67 1.04 33.06
CA LYS A 4 -27.79 1.37 32.17
C LYS A 4 -27.68 0.67 30.81
N LEU A 5 -26.49 0.63 30.22
CA LEU A 5 -26.24 0.18 28.84
C LEU A 5 -25.24 -0.98 28.72
N ILE A 6 -24.33 -1.17 29.68
CA ILE A 6 -23.31 -2.24 29.61
C ILE A 6 -23.99 -3.60 29.67
N GLY A 7 -23.74 -4.44 28.66
CA GLY A 7 -24.31 -5.79 28.54
C GLY A 7 -25.77 -5.85 28.11
N LYS A 8 -26.32 -4.77 27.53
CA LYS A 8 -27.71 -4.72 27.05
C LYS A 8 -27.78 -4.38 25.57
N ASP A 9 -28.80 -4.92 24.91
CA ASP A 9 -29.16 -4.53 23.55
C ASP A 9 -29.81 -3.15 23.57
N PHE A 10 -29.31 -2.24 22.73
CA PHE A 10 -29.91 -0.94 22.48
C PHE A 10 -29.67 -0.56 21.03
N THR A 11 -30.53 0.30 20.48
CA THR A 11 -30.34 0.83 19.12
C THR A 11 -29.25 1.91 19.13
N PRO A 12 -28.13 1.72 18.40
CA PRO A 12 -27.13 2.76 18.25
C PRO A 12 -27.71 4.02 17.60
N PRO A 13 -27.24 5.22 17.97
CA PRO A 13 -27.84 6.48 17.54
C PRO A 13 -27.76 6.72 16.01
N ASP A 14 -26.84 6.07 15.32
CA ASP A 14 -26.61 6.20 13.87
C ASP A 14 -27.52 5.31 13.01
N VAL A 15 -28.18 4.30 13.60
CA VAL A 15 -29.04 3.34 12.86
C VAL A 15 -30.16 4.04 12.12
N HIS A 16 -30.86 4.98 12.76
CA HIS A 16 -31.99 5.68 12.14
C HIS A 16 -31.58 6.42 10.86
N ALA A 17 -30.45 7.12 10.88
CA ALA A 17 -29.94 7.81 9.70
C ALA A 17 -29.55 6.84 8.58
N LYS A 18 -28.92 5.71 8.91
CA LYS A 18 -28.54 4.67 7.95
C LYS A 18 -29.75 4.02 7.26
N VAL A 19 -30.78 3.61 8.01
CA VAL A 19 -31.95 2.93 7.43
C VAL A 19 -32.89 3.87 6.66
N THR A 20 -32.81 5.17 6.91
CA THR A 20 -33.60 6.20 6.19
C THR A 20 -32.86 6.82 5.01
N GLY A 21 -31.59 6.45 4.77
CA GLY A 21 -30.74 7.08 3.75
C GLY A 21 -30.34 8.52 4.08
N LYS A 22 -30.46 8.93 5.35
CA LYS A 22 -30.07 10.27 5.83
C LYS A 22 -28.63 10.33 6.34
N ALA A 23 -28.01 9.18 6.59
CA ALA A 23 -26.58 9.13 6.88
C ALA A 23 -25.81 9.63 5.64
N LYS A 24 -24.75 10.40 5.88
CA LYS A 24 -23.91 10.97 4.83
C LYS A 24 -22.52 10.35 4.91
N PHE A 25 -22.07 9.86 3.78
CA PHE A 25 -20.72 9.35 3.52
C PHE A 25 -19.93 10.37 2.72
N ALA A 26 -18.62 10.19 2.58
CA ALA A 26 -17.75 11.22 2.01
C ALA A 26 -18.17 11.65 0.58
N GLU A 27 -18.60 10.71 -0.27
CA GLU A 27 -19.05 11.00 -1.64
C GLU A 27 -20.43 11.70 -1.72
N ASP A 28 -21.20 11.70 -0.63
CA ASP A 28 -22.52 12.34 -0.58
C ASP A 28 -22.46 13.86 -0.40
N PHE A 29 -21.28 14.39 -0.07
CA PHE A 29 -21.06 15.82 0.10
C PHE A 29 -20.79 16.49 -1.25
N LYS A 30 -21.40 17.66 -1.45
CA LYS A 30 -21.19 18.53 -2.61
C LYS A 30 -21.06 19.96 -2.11
N VAL A 31 -20.09 20.70 -2.65
CA VAL A 31 -19.85 22.11 -2.33
C VAL A 31 -19.74 22.93 -3.61
N ASP A 32 -20.12 24.21 -3.55
CA ASP A 32 -20.02 25.08 -4.71
C ASP A 32 -18.54 25.25 -5.12
N GLY A 33 -18.25 25.03 -6.40
CA GLY A 33 -16.88 25.07 -6.93
C GLY A 33 -16.06 23.80 -6.69
N MET A 34 -16.67 22.70 -6.20
CA MET A 34 -16.01 21.42 -6.04
C MET A 34 -15.39 20.91 -7.35
N LEU A 35 -14.14 20.45 -7.26
CA LEU A 35 -13.45 19.74 -8.34
C LEU A 35 -13.36 18.25 -8.01
N TYR A 36 -13.14 17.45 -9.04
CA TYR A 36 -13.01 16.01 -8.97
C TYR A 36 -11.58 15.63 -9.34
N ALA A 37 -10.94 14.91 -8.43
CA ALA A 37 -9.57 14.44 -8.61
C ALA A 37 -9.54 13.02 -9.16
N ARG A 38 -8.66 12.76 -10.13
CA ARG A 38 -8.37 11.41 -10.65
C ARG A 38 -6.86 11.21 -10.74
N LEU A 39 -6.40 10.03 -10.35
CA LEU A 39 -4.98 9.68 -10.40
C LEU A 39 -4.68 8.90 -11.68
N LEU A 40 -3.56 9.22 -12.32
CA LEU A 40 -2.92 8.31 -13.26
C LEU A 40 -1.99 7.42 -12.43
N THR A 41 -2.26 6.13 -12.44
CA THR A 41 -1.52 5.15 -11.64
C THR A 41 -0.70 4.23 -12.52
N SER A 42 0.42 3.74 -12.01
CA SER A 42 1.31 2.85 -12.74
C SER A 42 0.60 1.57 -13.22
N PRO A 43 0.71 1.21 -14.51
CA PRO A 43 0.22 -0.05 -15.02
C PRO A 43 1.21 -1.21 -14.80
N VAL A 44 2.43 -0.93 -14.30
CA VAL A 44 3.52 -1.90 -14.17
C VAL A 44 4.09 -1.96 -12.75
N PRO A 45 4.70 -3.09 -12.34
CA PRO A 45 5.15 -3.29 -10.97
C PRO A 45 6.33 -2.41 -10.57
N HIS A 46 7.24 -2.09 -11.49
CA HIS A 46 8.35 -1.19 -11.19
C HIS A 46 8.85 -0.58 -12.49
N ALA A 47 8.92 0.75 -12.54
CA ALA A 47 9.43 1.45 -13.71
C ALA A 47 9.95 2.83 -13.36
N ARG A 48 10.76 3.40 -14.25
CA ARG A 48 11.12 4.81 -14.27
C ARG A 48 10.35 5.51 -15.38
N ILE A 49 9.67 6.60 -15.06
CA ILE A 49 9.02 7.46 -16.06
C ILE A 49 10.10 8.22 -16.82
N LEU A 50 10.14 8.05 -18.13
CA LEU A 50 11.11 8.68 -19.02
C LEU A 50 10.60 10.00 -19.60
N ASN A 51 9.32 10.01 -19.96
CA ASN A 51 8.64 11.14 -20.56
C ASN A 51 7.19 11.15 -20.10
N LEU A 52 6.65 12.34 -19.87
CA LEU A 52 5.28 12.55 -19.40
C LEU A 52 4.68 13.76 -20.13
N ASP A 53 3.84 13.48 -21.13
CA ASP A 53 3.15 14.50 -21.91
C ASP A 53 1.70 14.66 -21.45
N VAL A 54 1.47 15.77 -20.74
CA VAL A 54 0.16 16.19 -20.25
C VAL A 54 -0.49 17.28 -21.12
N SER A 55 0.14 17.68 -22.23
CA SER A 55 -0.25 18.87 -22.99
C SER A 55 -1.68 18.80 -23.53
N LYS A 56 -2.11 17.64 -24.03
CA LYS A 56 -3.48 17.43 -24.52
C LYS A 56 -4.50 17.55 -23.39
N ALA A 57 -4.22 16.93 -22.25
CA ALA A 57 -5.11 16.97 -21.08
C ALA A 57 -5.26 18.39 -20.53
N LEU A 58 -4.18 19.17 -20.47
CA LEU A 58 -4.23 20.58 -20.06
C LEU A 58 -5.08 21.48 -20.97
N GLN A 59 -5.25 21.10 -22.25
CA GLN A 59 -6.05 21.86 -23.22
C GLN A 59 -7.53 21.48 -23.19
N MET A 60 -7.93 20.46 -22.44
CA MET A 60 -9.32 20.02 -22.37
C MET A 60 -10.17 21.00 -21.56
N GLU A 61 -11.33 21.37 -22.11
CA GLU A 61 -12.28 22.22 -21.41
C GLU A 61 -12.76 21.55 -20.11
N GLY A 62 -12.67 22.28 -18.99
CA GLY A 62 -13.06 21.82 -17.67
C GLY A 62 -11.98 21.09 -16.87
N VAL A 63 -10.80 20.84 -17.45
CA VAL A 63 -9.60 20.51 -16.67
C VAL A 63 -9.08 21.79 -16.02
N VAL A 64 -8.87 21.76 -14.70
CA VAL A 64 -8.44 22.92 -13.93
C VAL A 64 -6.96 22.87 -13.60
N ALA A 65 -6.45 21.69 -13.23
CA ALA A 65 -5.05 21.50 -12.89
C ALA A 65 -4.61 20.05 -13.12
N ILE A 66 -3.32 19.88 -13.37
CA ILE A 66 -2.63 18.58 -13.33
C ILE A 66 -1.40 18.77 -12.46
N LEU A 67 -1.22 17.90 -11.47
CA LEU A 67 -0.06 17.88 -10.57
C LEU A 67 0.76 16.63 -10.85
N THR A 68 2.06 16.81 -10.98
CA THR A 68 3.08 15.76 -11.16
C THR A 68 3.90 15.57 -9.89
N ALA A 69 4.80 14.59 -9.89
CA ALA A 69 5.73 14.38 -8.78
C ALA A 69 6.56 15.62 -8.41
N ASP A 70 6.88 16.46 -9.40
CA ASP A 70 7.69 17.67 -9.20
C ASP A 70 6.93 18.82 -8.52
N ASP A 71 5.59 18.78 -8.59
CA ASP A 71 4.71 19.78 -7.98
C ASP A 71 4.43 19.48 -6.50
N VAL A 72 4.69 18.25 -6.05
CA VAL A 72 4.35 17.80 -4.71
C VAL A 72 5.58 17.83 -3.79
N PRO A 73 5.56 18.63 -2.70
CA PRO A 73 6.67 18.67 -1.78
C PRO A 73 6.86 17.31 -1.10
N GLN A 74 8.12 16.92 -0.93
CA GLN A 74 8.46 15.74 -0.13
C GLN A 74 8.13 16.03 1.33
N MET A 75 7.16 15.28 1.85
CA MET A 75 6.71 15.45 3.23
C MET A 75 7.47 14.49 4.15
N PRO A 76 8.00 14.98 5.30
CA PRO A 76 8.63 14.10 6.27
C PRO A 76 7.60 13.10 6.82
N ASN A 77 8.05 11.86 7.06
CA ASN A 77 7.26 10.76 7.62
C ASN A 77 6.19 10.14 6.70
N LEU A 78 6.19 10.45 5.40
CA LEU A 78 5.41 9.65 4.45
C LEU A 78 6.14 8.35 4.11
N ALA A 79 5.36 7.27 4.09
CA ALA A 79 5.83 5.94 3.73
C ALA A 79 6.32 5.83 2.28
N ASN A 80 5.64 6.55 1.38
CA ASN A 80 5.91 6.65 -0.05
C ASN A 80 5.64 8.10 -0.48
N PRO A 81 6.25 8.56 -1.59
CA PRO A 81 5.83 9.79 -2.24
C PRO A 81 4.32 9.78 -2.55
N ILE A 82 3.67 10.94 -2.51
CA ILE A 82 2.26 11.08 -2.89
C ILE A 82 2.09 10.83 -4.40
N LEU A 83 3.02 11.36 -5.20
CA LEU A 83 3.16 11.16 -6.63
C LEU A 83 4.62 10.81 -6.93
N THR A 84 4.89 9.94 -7.91
CA THR A 84 6.25 9.45 -8.19
C THR A 84 6.57 9.36 -9.70
N ASN A 85 7.82 9.65 -10.04
CA ASN A 85 8.42 9.38 -11.35
C ASN A 85 9.09 8.00 -11.41
N GLU A 86 9.08 7.23 -10.31
CA GLU A 86 9.59 5.86 -10.26
C GLU A 86 8.60 4.97 -9.49
N PRO A 87 7.46 4.61 -10.09
CA PRO A 87 6.46 3.77 -9.45
C PRO A 87 7.02 2.40 -9.08
N SER A 88 6.74 1.94 -7.86
CA SER A 88 7.27 0.68 -7.29
C SER A 88 6.22 -0.42 -7.09
N TYR A 89 4.99 -0.22 -7.57
CA TYR A 89 3.94 -1.23 -7.65
C TYR A 89 2.86 -0.84 -8.67
N VAL A 90 2.05 -1.82 -9.09
CA VAL A 90 0.86 -1.55 -9.91
C VAL A 90 -0.15 -0.76 -9.08
N GLY A 91 -0.58 0.40 -9.59
CA GLY A 91 -1.44 1.32 -8.86
C GLY A 91 -0.71 2.48 -8.16
N ASP A 92 0.63 2.53 -8.20
CA ASP A 92 1.40 3.62 -7.59
C ASP A 92 1.11 4.96 -8.32
N PRO A 93 0.71 6.04 -7.63
CA PRO A 93 0.30 7.28 -8.28
C PRO A 93 1.45 8.02 -8.97
N ILE A 94 1.27 8.33 -10.26
CA ILE A 94 2.25 9.07 -11.08
C ILE A 94 1.89 10.55 -11.12
N LEU A 95 0.61 10.87 -11.35
CA LEU A 95 0.09 12.24 -11.37
C LEU A 95 -1.37 12.29 -10.92
N ALA A 96 -1.84 13.51 -10.65
CA ALA A 96 -3.23 13.80 -10.32
C ALA A 96 -3.82 14.85 -11.27
N VAL A 97 -5.04 14.62 -11.74
CA VAL A 97 -5.84 15.56 -12.53
C VAL A 97 -6.99 16.07 -11.67
N ALA A 98 -7.24 17.39 -11.69
CA ALA A 98 -8.43 18.01 -11.11
C ALA A 98 -9.29 18.63 -12.20
N ALA A 99 -10.58 18.27 -12.25
CA ALA A 99 -11.54 18.77 -13.23
C ALA A 99 -12.90 19.11 -12.62
N ILE A 100 -13.75 19.81 -13.36
CA ILE A 100 -15.07 20.26 -12.86
C ILE A 100 -16.10 19.14 -12.72
N ASN A 101 -15.82 17.94 -13.25
CA ASN A 101 -16.61 16.72 -13.03
C ASN A 101 -15.75 15.46 -13.24
N GLU A 102 -16.26 14.31 -12.78
CA GLU A 102 -15.56 13.02 -12.86
C GLU A 102 -15.23 12.59 -14.28
N GLN A 103 -16.18 12.73 -15.20
CA GLN A 103 -16.01 12.30 -16.60
C GLN A 103 -14.87 13.04 -17.29
N ILE A 104 -14.74 14.35 -17.06
CA ILE A 104 -13.64 15.15 -17.63
C ILE A 104 -12.31 14.72 -17.02
N ALA A 105 -12.27 14.45 -15.71
CA ALA A 105 -11.06 13.97 -15.06
C ALA A 105 -10.62 12.61 -15.63
N GLU A 106 -11.56 11.68 -15.86
CA GLU A 106 -11.29 10.38 -16.50
C GLU A 106 -10.79 10.55 -17.95
N ASN A 107 -11.49 11.33 -18.77
CA ASN A 107 -11.09 11.58 -20.16
C ASN A 107 -9.71 12.24 -20.25
N ALA A 108 -9.38 13.11 -19.29
CA ALA A 108 -8.07 13.74 -19.23
C ALA A 108 -6.95 12.75 -18.91
N ILE A 109 -7.19 11.77 -18.04
CA ILE A 109 -6.25 10.67 -17.78
C ILE A 109 -5.97 9.88 -19.07
N GLU A 110 -7.01 9.57 -19.86
CA GLU A 110 -6.87 8.86 -21.13
C GLU A 110 -6.11 9.66 -22.21
N ALA A 111 -6.11 10.99 -22.12
CA ALA A 111 -5.43 11.87 -23.07
C ALA A 111 -3.92 12.01 -22.80
N ILE A 112 -3.45 11.59 -21.62
CA ILE A 112 -2.04 11.70 -21.19
C ILE A 112 -1.23 10.57 -21.83
N ASN A 113 -0.06 10.90 -22.36
CA ASN A 113 0.89 9.92 -22.90
C ASN A 113 2.15 9.94 -22.03
N PHE A 114 2.66 8.76 -21.69
CA PHE A 114 3.91 8.64 -20.94
C PHE A 114 4.69 7.41 -21.39
N ASP A 115 6.00 7.55 -21.35
CA ASP A 115 6.95 6.49 -21.65
C ASP A 115 7.64 6.07 -20.35
N PHE A 116 7.93 4.78 -20.21
CA PHE A 116 8.61 4.27 -19.04
C PHE A 116 9.63 3.18 -19.38
N GLU A 117 10.69 3.11 -18.57
CA GLU A 117 11.65 2.02 -18.54
C GLU A 117 11.23 1.05 -17.44
N ALA A 118 10.91 -0.19 -17.79
CA ALA A 118 10.64 -1.22 -16.79
C ALA A 118 11.91 -1.54 -15.99
N LEU A 119 11.78 -1.57 -14.67
CA LEU A 119 12.88 -1.88 -13.75
C LEU A 119 12.69 -3.28 -13.14
N PRO A 120 13.77 -3.94 -12.68
CA PRO A 120 13.66 -5.20 -11.96
C PRO A 120 12.75 -5.08 -10.74
N PHE A 121 11.90 -6.06 -10.51
CA PHE A 121 11.03 -6.14 -9.34
C PHE A 121 10.97 -7.57 -8.83
N THR A 122 10.48 -7.73 -7.59
CA THR A 122 10.15 -9.03 -7.03
C THR A 122 8.85 -8.95 -6.26
N VAL A 123 8.07 -10.03 -6.33
CA VAL A 123 6.81 -10.20 -5.60
C VAL A 123 6.87 -11.35 -4.61
N ASP A 124 7.91 -12.18 -4.70
CA ASP A 124 8.15 -13.27 -3.77
C ASP A 124 9.21 -12.83 -2.74
N PRO A 125 8.85 -12.72 -1.45
CA PRO A 125 9.78 -12.39 -0.40
C PRO A 125 10.96 -13.37 -0.31
N LEU A 126 10.74 -14.67 -0.52
CA LEU A 126 11.82 -15.66 -0.44
C LEU A 126 12.82 -15.53 -1.58
N SER A 127 12.34 -15.23 -2.80
CA SER A 127 13.20 -14.88 -3.93
C SER A 127 14.04 -13.63 -3.65
N SER A 128 13.49 -12.65 -2.93
CA SER A 128 14.24 -11.43 -2.55
C SER A 128 15.36 -11.69 -1.54
N LEU A 129 15.24 -12.75 -0.73
CA LEU A 129 16.21 -13.12 0.31
C LEU A 129 17.34 -14.02 -0.21
N GLN A 130 17.25 -14.52 -1.44
CA GLN A 130 18.32 -15.30 -2.07
C GLN A 130 19.63 -14.51 -2.10
N PRO A 131 20.79 -15.18 -2.13
CA PRO A 131 22.04 -14.56 -2.56
C PRO A 131 21.82 -13.86 -3.91
N ASP A 132 22.17 -12.58 -4.00
CA ASP A 132 21.95 -11.72 -5.18
C ASP A 132 20.48 -11.57 -5.61
N GLY A 133 19.55 -11.85 -4.70
CA GLY A 133 18.11 -11.72 -4.93
C GLY A 133 17.71 -10.29 -5.32
N PRO A 134 16.69 -10.12 -6.17
CA PRO A 134 16.18 -8.80 -6.52
C PRO A 134 15.61 -8.08 -5.29
N HIS A 135 15.80 -6.76 -5.22
CA HIS A 135 15.12 -5.97 -4.22
C HIS A 135 13.66 -5.72 -4.59
N ALA A 136 12.80 -5.60 -3.56
CA ALA A 136 11.41 -5.18 -3.75
C ALA A 136 11.30 -3.67 -4.03
N ARG A 137 12.28 -2.88 -3.56
CA ARG A 137 12.37 -1.43 -3.73
C ARG A 137 13.82 -1.01 -3.97
N GLN A 138 14.05 0.19 -4.48
CA GLN A 138 15.41 0.72 -4.65
C GLN A 138 16.23 0.73 -3.36
N GLN A 139 15.58 1.02 -2.23
CA GLN A 139 16.24 1.15 -0.94
C GLN A 139 16.55 -0.20 -0.27
N GLY A 140 16.05 -1.33 -0.81
CA GLY A 140 16.26 -2.66 -0.25
C GLY A 140 15.04 -3.58 -0.38
N ASN A 141 15.17 -4.79 0.15
CA ASN A 141 14.09 -5.79 0.21
C ASN A 141 13.39 -5.86 1.58
N VAL A 142 13.93 -5.20 2.61
CA VAL A 142 13.37 -5.16 3.95
C VAL A 142 13.16 -3.71 4.39
N GLY A 143 11.94 -3.40 4.82
CA GLY A 143 11.60 -2.10 5.38
C GLY A 143 10.10 -1.92 5.56
N ASN A 144 9.72 -1.19 6.61
CA ASN A 144 8.33 -0.87 6.91
C ASN A 144 8.24 0.55 7.48
N SER A 145 7.88 1.49 6.62
CA SER A 145 7.75 2.89 6.97
C SER A 145 6.57 3.21 7.90
N THR A 146 5.51 2.38 7.92
CA THR A 146 4.43 2.54 8.91
C THR A 146 4.94 2.31 10.32
N MET A 147 5.95 1.46 10.44
CA MET A 147 6.58 1.10 11.70
C MET A 147 7.93 1.81 11.92
N GLN A 148 8.26 2.78 11.07
CA GLN A 148 9.49 3.58 11.14
C GLN A 148 10.79 2.76 11.04
N ASP A 149 10.76 1.61 10.34
CA ASP A 149 12.00 0.90 10.02
C ASP A 149 12.76 1.63 8.92
N GLU A 150 14.08 1.67 9.07
CA GLU A 150 14.97 1.98 7.96
C GLU A 150 14.92 0.87 6.92
N PHE A 151 14.95 1.26 5.64
CA PHE A 151 15.11 0.29 4.56
C PHE A 151 16.53 -0.29 4.59
N LYS A 152 16.62 -1.61 4.46
CA LYS A 152 17.88 -2.35 4.38
C LYS A 152 17.77 -3.52 3.40
N SER A 153 18.93 -4.04 3.01
CA SER A 153 19.04 -5.27 2.25
C SER A 153 19.42 -6.42 3.17
N ILE A 154 18.63 -7.48 3.16
CA ILE A 154 18.94 -8.75 3.80
C ILE A 154 19.05 -9.82 2.72
N HIS A 155 20.17 -10.53 2.70
CA HIS A 155 20.32 -11.74 1.88
C HIS A 155 20.77 -12.88 2.78
N TRP A 156 20.07 -14.00 2.68
CA TRP A 156 20.37 -15.22 3.42
C TRP A 156 21.45 -16.01 2.71
N SER A 157 22.15 -16.86 3.47
CA SER A 157 23.17 -17.73 2.89
C SER A 157 22.53 -18.82 2.03
N GLU A 158 23.30 -19.44 1.14
CA GLU A 158 22.82 -20.62 0.38
C GLU A 158 22.35 -21.75 1.31
N GLN A 159 22.97 -21.87 2.49
CA GLN A 159 22.59 -22.86 3.51
C GLN A 159 21.19 -22.59 4.07
N ASP A 160 20.88 -21.34 4.41
CA ASP A 160 19.56 -20.95 4.93
C ASP A 160 18.45 -21.17 3.89
N ILE A 161 18.75 -20.85 2.63
CA ILE A 161 17.82 -21.11 1.52
C ILE A 161 17.59 -22.62 1.36
N GLN A 162 18.65 -23.42 1.50
CA GLN A 162 18.54 -24.87 1.39
C GLN A 162 17.74 -25.47 2.55
N ALA A 163 17.90 -24.96 3.78
CA ALA A 163 17.11 -25.37 4.94
C ALA A 163 15.59 -25.28 4.67
N ILE A 164 15.12 -24.17 4.08
CA ILE A 164 13.70 -24.02 3.72
C ILE A 164 13.24 -25.08 2.73
N LYS A 165 14.06 -25.39 1.71
CA LYS A 165 13.74 -26.41 0.70
C LYS A 165 13.65 -27.81 1.32
N ASP A 166 14.44 -28.06 2.35
CA ASP A 166 14.47 -29.32 3.09
C ASP A 166 13.38 -29.39 4.18
N GLY A 167 12.61 -28.31 4.36
CA GLY A 167 11.55 -28.22 5.37
C GLY A 167 12.08 -27.93 6.78
N GLU A 168 13.31 -27.46 6.88
CA GLU A 168 13.97 -27.06 8.12
C GLU A 168 13.82 -25.54 8.36
N MET A 169 14.03 -25.12 9.61
CA MET A 169 13.97 -23.70 9.98
C MET A 169 15.24 -22.99 9.52
N PRO A 170 15.15 -21.92 8.69
CA PRO A 170 16.32 -21.13 8.33
C PRO A 170 16.80 -20.28 9.51
N GLU A 171 18.12 -20.07 9.61
CA GLU A 171 18.78 -19.24 10.65
C GLU A 171 19.31 -17.92 10.06
N GLY A 172 18.80 -17.54 8.88
CA GLY A 172 19.15 -16.30 8.21
C GLY A 172 18.68 -15.07 9.00
N GLU A 173 19.36 -13.93 8.79
CA GLU A 173 19.05 -12.68 9.50
C GLU A 173 17.55 -12.35 9.41
N ALA A 174 16.91 -12.17 10.57
CA ALA A 174 15.52 -11.75 10.64
C ALA A 174 15.39 -10.24 10.39
N ALA A 175 14.33 -9.84 9.67
CA ALA A 175 13.97 -8.44 9.52
C ALA A 175 13.73 -7.77 10.89
N ARG A 176 13.14 -8.51 11.82
CA ARG A 176 12.88 -8.12 13.21
C ARG A 176 12.90 -9.33 14.11
N GLU A 177 13.39 -9.13 15.31
CA GLU A 177 13.38 -10.13 16.37
C GLU A 177 12.64 -9.57 17.58
N TRP A 178 11.85 -10.42 18.22
CA TRP A 178 11.25 -10.14 19.52
C TRP A 178 11.02 -11.47 20.24
N SER A 179 11.05 -11.42 21.57
CA SER A 179 10.79 -12.59 22.42
C SER A 179 9.88 -12.21 23.57
N VAL A 180 9.12 -13.19 24.06
CA VAL A 180 8.29 -13.06 25.25
C VAL A 180 8.55 -14.27 26.15
N GLY A 181 9.02 -14.01 27.37
CA GLY A 181 9.40 -15.06 28.32
C GLY A 181 10.78 -15.67 28.03
N ASN A 182 11.02 -16.89 28.51
CA ASN A 182 12.26 -17.64 28.29
C ASN A 182 11.98 -18.83 27.35
N LEU A 183 12.31 -18.67 26.07
CA LEU A 183 12.07 -19.69 25.04
C LEU A 183 12.94 -20.94 25.26
N GLU A 184 14.19 -20.79 25.67
CA GLU A 184 15.11 -21.91 25.90
C GLU A 184 14.56 -22.87 26.97
N THR A 185 14.18 -22.33 28.13
CA THR A 185 13.54 -23.12 29.20
C THR A 185 12.22 -23.70 28.73
N GLY A 186 11.42 -22.91 28.00
CA GLY A 186 10.13 -23.34 27.47
C GLY A 186 10.23 -24.57 26.54
N PHE A 187 11.22 -24.59 25.65
CA PHE A 187 11.47 -25.74 24.78
C PHE A 187 12.15 -26.90 25.50
N ALA A 188 13.08 -26.64 26.43
CA ALA A 188 13.76 -27.69 27.18
C ALA A 188 12.82 -28.49 28.08
N ASP A 189 11.84 -27.83 28.70
CA ASP A 189 10.86 -28.45 29.59
C ASP A 189 9.68 -29.09 28.83
N ALA A 190 9.62 -28.95 27.51
CA ALA A 190 8.51 -29.45 26.69
C ALA A 190 8.54 -30.97 26.57
N ALA A 191 7.40 -31.62 26.85
CA ALA A 191 7.25 -33.06 26.64
C ALA A 191 7.26 -33.45 25.14
N TYR A 192 6.82 -32.55 24.27
CA TYR A 192 6.79 -32.70 22.81
C TYR A 192 6.99 -31.34 22.14
N VAL A 193 7.67 -31.34 21.00
CA VAL A 193 7.85 -30.16 20.14
C VAL A 193 7.31 -30.49 18.75
N VAL A 194 6.45 -29.62 18.22
CA VAL A 194 5.91 -29.71 16.86
C VAL A 194 6.35 -28.46 16.11
N SER A 195 6.96 -28.65 14.95
CA SER A 195 7.41 -27.57 14.07
C SER A 195 6.79 -27.78 12.69
N GLU A 196 6.07 -26.78 12.20
CA GLU A 196 5.46 -26.78 10.87
C GLU A 196 5.53 -25.37 10.28
N SER A 197 5.81 -25.31 8.98
CA SER A 197 5.76 -24.08 8.20
C SER A 197 4.35 -23.88 7.66
N PHE A 198 3.81 -22.67 7.82
CA PHE A 198 2.52 -22.29 7.24
C PHE A 198 2.63 -20.94 6.55
N VAL A 199 1.80 -20.74 5.54
CA VAL A 199 1.68 -19.48 4.81
C VAL A 199 0.26 -18.98 4.93
N THR A 200 0.11 -17.72 5.33
CA THR A 200 -1.19 -17.03 5.31
C THR A 200 -1.27 -16.21 4.03
N ALA A 201 -2.35 -16.38 3.29
CA ALA A 201 -2.62 -15.51 2.15
C ALA A 201 -2.89 -14.07 2.60
N SER A 202 -2.49 -13.10 1.79
CA SER A 202 -2.85 -11.70 1.98
C SER A 202 -4.27 -11.47 1.45
N PHE A 203 -5.12 -10.83 2.26
CA PHE A 203 -6.49 -10.51 1.90
C PHE A 203 -6.74 -9.01 2.05
N SER A 204 -7.51 -8.45 1.12
CA SER A 204 -8.03 -7.09 1.24
C SER A 204 -9.22 -7.05 2.21
N HIS A 205 -9.39 -5.91 2.88
CA HIS A 205 -10.54 -5.65 3.74
C HIS A 205 -11.87 -5.65 2.96
N ASN A 206 -11.85 -5.30 1.67
CA ASN A 206 -13.02 -5.22 0.79
C ASN A 206 -14.21 -4.48 1.43
N SER A 207 -13.94 -3.34 2.06
CA SER A 207 -14.98 -2.45 2.59
C SER A 207 -15.97 -2.09 1.49
N MET A 208 -17.27 -2.11 1.81
CA MET A 208 -18.31 -1.75 0.83
C MET A 208 -18.25 -0.28 0.40
N GLU A 209 -17.81 0.60 1.30
CA GLU A 209 -17.49 1.99 0.97
C GLU A 209 -16.01 2.08 0.55
N PRO A 210 -15.70 2.56 -0.66
CA PRO A 210 -14.33 2.84 -1.06
C PRO A 210 -13.76 4.02 -0.26
N ARG A 211 -12.42 4.13 -0.21
CA ARG A 211 -11.79 5.31 0.38
C ARG A 211 -12.09 6.53 -0.50
N SER A 212 -12.70 7.54 0.10
CA SER A 212 -12.99 8.82 -0.54
C SER A 212 -12.76 9.97 0.44
N ALA A 213 -12.50 11.15 -0.10
CA ALA A 213 -12.30 12.39 0.65
C ALA A 213 -12.86 13.56 -0.16
N LEU A 214 -13.30 14.60 0.54
CA LEU A 214 -13.70 15.90 -0.02
C LEU A 214 -12.61 16.94 0.29
#